data_AF-A0A1Y2T3G8-F1
#
_entry.id   AF-A0A1Y2T3G8-F1
#
_cell.length_a   1.000
_cell.length_b   1.000
_cell.length_c   1.000
_cell.angle_alpha   90.00
_cell.angle_beta   90.00
_cell.angle_gamma   90.00
#
_symmetry.space_group_name_H-M   'P 1'
#
loop_
_entity.id
_entity.type
_entity.pdbx_description
1 polymer ?
#
loop_
_entity_poly.entity_id
_entity_poly.type
_entity_poly.pdbx_seq_one_letter_code
_entity_poly.pdbx_strand_id
1 'polypeptide(L)'
;MEIMALIDRLEELVQQATRVPLTGKILLDPDEILAIVDEMREVVPQEIREANRVARDRETILAEAREQAEEILREARALAAQLTSEAAVTKEAQSQADALIDQAKRVAREIRQNA
;
A
#
# COMPACT_ATOMS: atom_id res chain seq x y z
N MET A 1 -12.55 -15.53 16.27
CA MET A 1 -12.74 -15.72 17.73
C MET A 1 -13.46 -17.02 18.01
N GLU A 2 -14.26 -17.54 17.06
CA GLU A 2 -15.00 -18.78 17.21
C GLU A 2 -14.09 -20.01 17.33
N ILE A 3 -13.02 -20.14 16.52
CA ILE A 3 -12.02 -21.22 16.72
C ILE A 3 -11.45 -21.25 18.14
N MET A 4 -11.06 -20.09 18.68
CA MET A 4 -10.42 -20.04 20.01
C MET A 4 -11.39 -20.51 21.08
N ALA A 5 -12.66 -20.11 20.99
CA ALA A 5 -13.70 -20.60 21.89
C ALA A 5 -13.92 -22.12 21.78
N LEU A 6 -13.82 -22.70 20.59
CA LEU A 6 -13.91 -24.15 20.39
C LEU A 6 -12.72 -24.90 21.00
N ILE A 7 -11.52 -24.32 20.88
CA ILE A 7 -10.31 -24.85 21.51
C ILE A 7 -10.43 -24.78 23.03
N ASP A 8 -10.86 -23.64 23.58
CA ASP A 8 -11.03 -23.44 25.02
C ASP A 8 -12.08 -24.43 25.58
N ARG A 9 -13.18 -24.64 24.85
CA ARG A 9 -14.22 -25.61 25.22
C ARG A 9 -13.70 -27.05 25.20
N LEU A 10 -12.90 -27.42 24.20
CA LEU A 10 -12.27 -28.74 24.16
C LEU A 10 -11.27 -28.91 25.32
N GLU A 11 -10.50 -27.87 25.63
CA GLU A 11 -9.58 -27.88 26.76
C GLU A 11 -10.31 -28.06 28.09
N GLU A 12 -11.39 -27.31 28.31
CA GLU A 12 -12.22 -27.42 29.50
C GLU A 12 -12.82 -28.83 29.65
N LEU A 13 -13.32 -29.40 28.56
CA LEU A 13 -13.85 -30.76 28.51
C LEU A 13 -12.79 -31.79 28.96
N VAL A 14 -11.56 -31.65 28.48
CA VAL A 14 -10.42 -32.51 28.85
C VAL A 14 -10.01 -32.30 30.31
N GLN A 15 -10.03 -31.07 30.81
CA GLN A 15 -9.66 -30.74 32.19
C GLN A 15 -10.68 -31.26 33.22
N GLN A 16 -11.98 -31.22 32.88
CA GLN A 16 -13.08 -31.67 33.75
C GLN A 16 -13.34 -33.18 33.66
N ALA A 17 -12.72 -33.86 32.70
CA ALA A 17 -12.91 -35.28 32.44
C ALA A 17 -12.61 -36.16 33.65
N THR A 18 -13.41 -37.21 33.84
CA THR A 18 -13.21 -38.16 34.95
C THR A 18 -11.94 -38.97 34.71
N ARG A 19 -10.97 -38.87 35.62
CA ARG A 19 -9.72 -39.65 35.55
C ARG A 19 -9.95 -41.10 35.95
N VAL A 20 -9.43 -42.02 35.15
CA VAL A 20 -9.49 -43.47 35.42
C VAL A 20 -8.27 -43.87 36.28
N PRO A 21 -8.48 -44.38 37.52
CA PRO A 21 -7.39 -44.73 38.43
C PRO A 21 -6.40 -45.73 37.81
N LEU A 22 -5.12 -45.64 38.19
CA LEU A 22 -4.03 -46.55 37.80
C LEU A 22 -3.73 -46.64 36.29
N THR A 23 -4.42 -45.89 35.42
CA THR A 23 -4.23 -45.93 33.96
C THR A 23 -3.67 -44.63 33.37
N GLY A 24 -3.78 -43.51 34.10
CA GLY A 24 -3.43 -42.18 33.60
C GLY A 24 -4.39 -41.63 32.53
N LYS A 25 -5.48 -42.34 32.21
CA LYS A 25 -6.45 -41.97 31.17
C LYS A 25 -7.61 -41.16 31.74
N ILE A 26 -8.33 -40.48 30.85
CA ILE A 26 -9.58 -39.79 31.14
C ILE A 26 -10.75 -40.46 30.41
N LEU A 27 -11.92 -40.42 31.03
CA LEU A 27 -13.19 -40.83 30.44
C LEU A 27 -13.90 -39.59 29.91
N LEU A 28 -14.29 -39.64 28.65
CA LEU A 28 -15.00 -38.56 27.96
C LEU A 28 -16.20 -39.14 27.20
N ASP A 29 -17.23 -38.32 27.05
CA ASP A 29 -18.36 -38.63 26.18
C ASP A 29 -17.92 -38.42 24.71
N PRO A 30 -17.96 -39.47 23.87
CA PRO A 30 -17.61 -39.33 22.46
C PRO A 30 -18.53 -38.36 21.71
N ASP A 31 -19.81 -38.24 22.09
CA ASP A 31 -20.77 -37.38 21.38
C ASP A 31 -20.43 -35.89 21.59
N GLU A 32 -19.99 -35.51 22.79
CA GLU A 32 -19.57 -34.13 23.10
C GLU A 32 -18.30 -33.73 22.34
N ILE A 33 -17.32 -34.64 22.23
CA ILE A 33 -16.09 -34.38 21.46
C ILE A 33 -16.42 -34.27 19.97
N LEU A 34 -17.23 -35.19 19.44
CA LEU A 34 -17.59 -35.20 18.03
C LEU A 34 -18.35 -33.93 17.64
N ALA A 35 -19.25 -33.43 18.50
CA ALA A 35 -19.92 -32.16 18.28
C ALA A 35 -18.95 -30.98 18.14
N ILE A 36 -17.93 -30.89 19.01
CA ILE A 36 -16.89 -29.84 18.91
C ILE A 36 -16.07 -30.01 17.62
N VAL A 37 -15.73 -31.25 17.25
CA VAL A 37 -14.98 -31.53 16.01
C VAL A 37 -15.78 -31.15 14.77
N ASP A 38 -17.08 -31.41 14.74
CA ASP A 38 -17.95 -31.03 13.63
C ASP A 38 -18.08 -29.51 13.52
N GLU A 39 -18.24 -28.81 14.64
CA GLU A 39 -18.26 -27.34 14.67
C GLU A 39 -16.92 -26.74 14.18
N MET A 40 -15.79 -27.31 14.59
CA MET A 40 -14.47 -26.91 14.08
C MET A 40 -14.34 -27.17 12.58
N ARG A 41 -14.92 -28.25 12.04
CA ARG A 41 -14.89 -28.55 10.59
C ARG A 41 -15.69 -27.56 9.77
N GLU A 42 -16.71 -26.93 10.33
CA GLU A 42 -17.50 -25.91 9.66
C GLU A 42 -16.80 -24.55 9.70
N VAL A 43 -16.31 -24.18 10.89
CA VAL A 43 -15.80 -22.84 11.19
C VAL A 43 -14.37 -22.66 10.66
N VAL A 44 -13.45 -23.58 10.96
CA VAL A 44 -12.01 -23.44 10.64
C VAL A 44 -11.74 -23.17 9.15
N PRO A 45 -12.36 -23.90 8.20
CA PRO A 45 -12.11 -23.65 6.78
C PRO A 45 -12.58 -22.25 6.34
N GLN A 46 -13.63 -21.71 6.95
CA GLN A 46 -14.10 -20.37 6.64
C GLN A 46 -13.11 -19.31 7.09
N GLU A 47 -12.61 -19.36 8.32
CA GLU A 47 -11.64 -18.36 8.80
C GLU A 47 -10.31 -18.46 8.06
N ILE A 48 -9.87 -19.66 7.68
CA ILE A 48 -8.68 -19.83 6.83
C ILE A 48 -8.90 -19.19 5.45
N ARG A 49 -10.09 -19.38 4.84
CA ARG A 49 -10.41 -18.74 3.55
C ARG A 49 -10.41 -17.22 3.67
N GLU A 50 -10.99 -16.69 4.74
CA GLU A 50 -11.04 -15.26 4.99
C GLU A 50 -9.65 -14.67 5.25
N ALA A 51 -8.83 -15.32 6.08
CA ALA A 51 -7.44 -14.91 6.31
C ALA A 51 -6.63 -14.90 5.00
N ASN A 52 -6.76 -15.93 4.18
CA ASN A 52 -6.12 -15.98 2.86
C ASN A 52 -6.62 -14.89 1.92
N ARG A 53 -7.92 -14.57 1.96
CA ARG A 53 -8.49 -13.46 1.19
C ARG A 53 -7.90 -12.13 1.62
N VAL A 54 -7.88 -11.84 2.93
CA VAL A 54 -7.29 -10.61 3.46
C VAL A 54 -5.81 -10.49 3.08
N ALA A 55 -5.06 -11.59 3.12
CA ALA A 55 -3.67 -11.62 2.68
C ALA A 55 -3.52 -11.26 1.20
N ARG A 56 -4.37 -11.81 0.33
CA ARG A 56 -4.38 -11.49 -1.11
C ARG A 56 -4.80 -10.05 -1.38
N ASP A 57 -5.87 -9.59 -0.74
CA ASP A 57 -6.37 -8.22 -0.90
C ASP A 57 -5.30 -7.20 -0.49
N ARG A 58 -4.52 -7.50 0.57
CA ARG A 58 -3.36 -6.70 0.97
C ARG A 58 -2.29 -6.62 -0.13
N GLU A 59 -1.95 -7.73 -0.77
CA GLU A 59 -0.97 -7.74 -1.87
C GLU A 59 -1.47 -6.90 -3.06
N THR A 60 -2.75 -7.01 -3.41
CA THR A 60 -3.38 -6.20 -4.46
C THR A 60 -3.32 -4.71 -4.14
N ILE A 61 -3.73 -4.30 -2.94
CA ILE A 61 -3.69 -2.89 -2.50
C ILE A 61 -2.25 -2.35 -2.57
N LEU A 62 -1.26 -3.13 -2.15
CA LEU A 62 0.14 -2.72 -2.21
C LEU A 62 0.65 -2.58 -3.65
N ALA A 63 0.20 -3.44 -4.57
CA ALA A 63 0.56 -3.33 -5.97
C ALA A 63 -0.05 -2.07 -6.61
N GLU A 64 -1.34 -1.83 -6.39
CA GLU A 64 -2.05 -0.64 -6.89
C GLU A 64 -1.42 0.65 -6.35
N ALA A 65 -1.11 0.71 -5.05
CA ALA A 65 -0.47 1.87 -4.44
C ALA A 65 0.92 2.15 -5.03
N ARG A 66 1.70 1.10 -5.39
CA ARG A 66 3.00 1.26 -6.05
C ARG A 66 2.84 1.78 -7.47
N GLU A 67 1.90 1.24 -8.23
CA GLU A 67 1.61 1.70 -9.59
C GLU A 67 1.19 3.17 -9.61
N GLN A 68 0.28 3.57 -8.72
CA GLN A 68 -0.13 4.97 -8.57
C GLN A 68 1.04 5.87 -8.18
N ALA A 69 1.91 5.44 -7.26
CA ALA A 69 3.09 6.21 -6.89
C ALA A 69 4.06 6.39 -8.07
N GLU A 70 4.26 5.36 -8.90
CA GLU A 70 5.08 5.44 -10.10
C GLU A 70 4.48 6.37 -11.15
N GLU A 71 3.16 6.36 -11.32
CA GLU A 71 2.43 7.26 -12.22
C GLU A 71 2.60 8.72 -11.78
N ILE A 72 2.35 9.01 -10.50
CA ILE A 72 2.53 10.36 -9.93
C ILE A 72 3.97 10.84 -10.14
N LEU A 73 4.97 9.99 -9.89
CA LEU A 73 6.37 10.35 -10.10
C LEU A 73 6.69 10.62 -11.57
N ARG A 74 6.08 9.87 -12.49
CA ARG A 74 6.26 10.06 -13.93
C ARG A 74 5.67 11.39 -14.38
N GLU A 75 4.45 11.70 -13.95
CA GLU A 75 3.78 12.97 -14.24
C GLU A 75 4.55 14.16 -13.66
N ALA A 76 4.99 14.07 -12.41
CA ALA A 76 5.77 15.11 -11.76
C ALA A 76 7.09 15.39 -12.50
N ARG A 77 7.77 14.34 -12.98
CA ARG A 77 9.00 14.48 -13.78
C ARG A 77 8.71 15.12 -15.14
N ALA A 78 7.62 14.72 -15.81
CA ALA A 78 7.22 15.31 -17.08
C ALA A 78 6.91 16.81 -16.93
N LEU A 79 6.15 17.18 -15.89
CA LEU A 79 5.85 18.57 -15.56
C LEU A 79 7.11 19.37 -15.25
N ALA A 80 8.02 18.81 -14.44
CA ALA A 80 9.28 19.47 -14.11
C ALA A 80 10.15 19.71 -15.36
N ALA A 81 10.21 18.75 -16.28
CA ALA A 81 10.92 18.90 -17.55
C ALA A 81 10.30 20.00 -18.43
N GLN A 82 8.97 20.06 -18.52
CA GLN A 82 8.27 21.10 -19.25
C GLN A 82 8.56 22.50 -18.67
N LEU A 83 8.39 22.69 -17.36
CA LEU A 83 8.64 23.97 -16.69
C LEU A 83 10.09 24.43 -16.85
N THR A 84 11.05 23.50 -16.81
CA THR A 84 12.46 23.81 -17.03
C THR A 84 12.72 24.26 -18.47
N SER A 85 12.07 23.62 -19.45
CA SER A 85 12.15 24.01 -20.86
C SER A 85 11.56 25.41 -21.09
N GLU A 86 10.36 25.68 -20.55
CA GLU A 86 9.71 27.00 -20.64
C GLU A 86 10.55 28.10 -19.99
N ALA A 87 11.14 27.83 -18.81
CA ALA A 87 12.02 28.76 -18.12
C ALA A 87 13.30 29.05 -18.94
N ALA A 88 13.89 28.02 -19.58
CA ALA A 88 15.06 28.19 -20.44
C ALA A 88 14.74 29.06 -21.67
N VAL A 89 13.61 28.81 -22.34
CA VAL A 89 13.13 29.61 -23.48
C VAL A 89 12.90 31.07 -23.05
N THR A 90 12.26 31.28 -21.90
CA THR A 90 11.98 32.63 -21.39
C THR A 90 13.27 33.39 -21.09
N LYS A 91 14.25 32.72 -20.47
CA LYS A 91 15.57 33.32 -20.16
C LYS A 91 16.33 33.72 -21.43
N GLU A 92 16.32 32.86 -22.45
CA GLU A 92 16.96 33.15 -23.75
C GLU A 92 16.28 34.34 -24.44
N ALA A 93 14.94 34.36 -24.48
CA ALA A 93 14.18 35.47 -25.07
C ALA A 93 14.49 36.80 -24.38
N GLN A 94 14.60 36.81 -23.04
CA GLN A 94 14.97 38.00 -22.28
C GLN A 94 16.38 38.49 -22.64
N SER A 95 17.37 37.57 -22.73
CA SER A 95 18.74 37.93 -23.11
C SER A 95 18.82 38.53 -24.51
N GLN A 96 18.04 38.01 -25.47
CA GLN A 96 17.98 38.55 -26.82
C GLN A 96 17.33 39.94 -26.85
N ALA A 97 16.27 40.15 -26.05
CA ALA A 97 15.62 41.44 -25.91
C ALA A 97 16.58 42.50 -25.35
N ASP A 98 17.34 42.16 -24.30
CA ASP A 98 18.32 43.07 -23.69
C ASP A 98 19.44 43.43 -24.70
N ALA A 99 19.96 42.45 -25.43
CA ALA A 99 20.96 42.68 -26.47
C ALA A 99 20.46 43.59 -27.59
N LEU A 100 19.20 43.43 -28.01
CA LEU A 100 18.56 44.27 -29.03
C LEU A 100 18.39 45.71 -28.54
N ILE A 101 17.96 45.89 -27.28
CA ILE A 101 17.84 47.21 -26.65
C ILE A 101 19.21 47.91 -26.60
N ASP A 102 20.26 47.19 -26.22
CA ASP A 102 21.60 47.75 -26.16
C ASP A 102 22.14 48.12 -27.55
N GLN A 103 21.85 47.32 -28.56
CA GLN A 103 22.16 47.64 -29.96
C GLN A 103 21.40 48.90 -30.41
N ALA A 104 20.10 48.98 -30.16
CA ALA A 104 19.29 50.16 -30.51
C ALA A 104 19.82 51.43 -29.83
N LYS A 105 20.20 51.34 -28.55
CA LYS A 105 20.83 52.45 -27.82
C LYS A 105 22.18 52.86 -28.42
N ARG A 106 23.01 51.91 -28.88
CA ARG A 106 24.29 52.22 -29.57
C ARG A 106 24.03 52.99 -30.86
N VAL A 107 23.15 52.46 -31.72
CA VAL A 107 22.79 53.09 -33.00
C VAL A 107 22.22 54.49 -32.79
N ALA A 108 21.32 54.68 -31.82
CA ALA A 108 20.76 56.00 -31.51
C ALA A 108 21.82 57.01 -31.06
N ARG A 109 22.84 56.58 -30.29
CA ARG A 109 23.96 57.44 -29.90
C ARG A 109 24.83 57.82 -31.09
N GLU A 110 25.13 56.88 -31.98
CA GLU A 110 25.89 57.16 -33.20
C GLU A 110 25.16 58.17 -34.10
N ILE A 111 23.85 58.00 -34.31
CA ILE A 111 23.03 58.96 -35.08
C ILE A 111 23.09 60.36 -34.44
N ARG A 112 22.98 60.47 -33.11
CA ARG A 112 23.07 61.76 -32.40
C ARG A 112 24.45 62.41 -32.45
N GLN A 113 25.52 61.64 -32.61
CA GLN A 113 26.89 62.16 -32.69
C GLN A 113 27.28 62.58 -34.11
N ASN A 114 26.62 62.01 -35.12
CA ASN A 114 26.85 62.29 -36.54
C ASN A 114 25.89 63.35 -37.13
N ALA A 115 25.03 63.95 -36.30
CA ALA A 115 24.11 65.04 -36.64
C ALA A 115 24.62 66.37 -36.05
#